data_AF-A0A6N0Z7W2-F1
#
_entry.id   AF-A0A6N0Z7W2-F1
#
_cell.length_a   1.000
_cell.length_b   1.000
_cell.length_c   1.000
_cell.angle_alpha   90.00
_cell.angle_beta   90.00
_cell.angle_gamma   90.00
#
_symmetry.space_group_name_H-M   'P 1'
#
loop_
_entity.id
_entity.type
_entity.pdbx_description
1 polymer ?
#
loop_
_entity_poly.entity_id
_entity_poly.type
_entity_poly.pdbx_seq_one_letter_code
_entity_poly.pdbx_strand_id
1 'polypeptide(L)'
;MPPTDPFAARMLAQITLIERYRADVLRREGRRLDSDSAALEWISRYAEHFPSPDQFPRQRPSASGRGCPQPGSVGLQPRTVPAPERAPRAAREAAG
;
A
#
# COMPACT_ATOMS: atom_id res chain seq x y z
N MET A 1 16.30 -3.43 25.05
CA MET A 1 16.56 -4.06 23.74
C MET A 1 15.69 -3.37 22.71
N PRO A 2 16.25 -2.79 21.64
CA PRO A 2 15.43 -2.31 20.53
C PRO A 2 14.64 -3.48 19.93
N PRO A 3 13.45 -3.24 19.37
CA PRO A 3 12.68 -4.29 18.72
C PRO A 3 13.52 -4.91 17.60
N THR A 4 13.54 -6.25 17.54
CA THR A 4 14.24 -7.00 16.50
C THR A 4 13.50 -6.97 15.17
N ASP A 5 12.21 -6.64 15.20
CA ASP A 5 11.40 -6.40 14.00
C ASP A 5 11.80 -5.06 13.34
N PRO A 6 12.29 -5.07 12.08
CA PRO A 6 12.74 -3.87 11.40
C PRO A 6 11.62 -2.85 11.14
N PHE A 7 10.35 -3.28 11.10
CA PHE A 7 9.23 -2.35 10.97
C PHE A 7 8.99 -1.60 12.29
N ALA A 8 8.92 -2.31 13.41
CA ALA A 8 8.81 -1.71 14.73
C ALA A 8 10.00 -0.78 15.05
N ALA A 9 11.22 -1.16 14.67
CA ALA A 9 12.41 -0.32 14.83
C ALA A 9 12.29 1.00 14.04
N ARG A 10 11.83 0.94 12.78
CA ARG A 10 11.58 2.13 11.97
C ARG A 10 10.48 3.00 12.54
N MET A 11 9.38 2.40 13.00
CA MET A 11 8.26 3.12 13.61
C MET A 11 8.71 3.89 14.87
N LEU A 12 9.47 3.25 15.75
CA LEU A 12 10.01 3.91 16.96
C LEU A 12 10.97 5.06 16.62
N ALA A 13 11.82 4.87 15.60
CA ALA A 13 12.71 5.91 15.12
C ALA A 13 11.91 7.12 14.59
N GLN A 14 10.82 6.89 13.85
CA GLN A 14 9.95 7.98 13.37
C GLN A 14 9.27 8.73 14.53
N ILE A 15 8.77 8.03 15.55
CA ILE A 15 8.18 8.67 16.75
C ILE A 15 9.20 9.57 17.44
N THR A 16 10.45 9.09 17.59
CA THR A 16 11.52 9.86 18.22
C THR A 16 11.84 11.14 17.44
N LEU A 17 11.82 11.08 16.11
CA LEU A 17 12.03 12.24 15.25
C LEU A 17 10.90 13.26 15.36
N ILE A 18 9.64 12.80 15.42
CA ILE A 18 8.46 13.67 15.58
C ILE A 18 8.51 14.41 16.92
N GLU A 19 8.84 13.73 18.02
CA GLU A 19 8.93 14.39 19.34
C GLU A 19 10.09 15.39 19.40
N ARG A 20 11.22 15.09 18.74
CA ARG A 20 12.30 16.06 18.61
C ARG A 20 11.88 17.27 17.78
N TYR A 21 11.17 17.06 16.68
CA TYR A 21 10.63 18.13 15.84
C TYR A 21 9.69 19.03 16.65
N ARG A 22 8.76 18.44 17.40
CA ARG A 22 7.84 19.15 18.29
C ARG A 22 8.58 20.04 19.30
N ALA A 23 9.62 19.51 19.94
CA ALA A 23 10.46 20.28 20.86
C ALA A 23 11.23 21.39 20.15
N ASP A 24 11.73 21.13 18.94
CA ASP A 24 12.42 22.13 18.13
C ASP A 24 11.49 23.25 17.68
N VAL A 25 10.25 22.96 17.29
CA VAL A 25 9.22 23.97 16.96
C VAL A 25 8.93 24.84 18.17
N LEU A 26 8.75 24.25 19.35
CA LEU A 26 8.57 25.03 20.58
C LEU A 26 9.75 25.95 20.85
N ARG A 27 10.98 25.43 20.72
CA ARG A 27 12.20 26.18 21.03
C ARG A 27 12.50 27.28 20.01
N ARG A 28 12.24 27.05 18.73
CA ARG A 28 12.63 27.95 17.63
C ARG A 28 11.52 28.90 17.22
N GLU A 29 10.27 28.44 17.25
CA GLU A 29 9.10 29.19 16.78
C GLU A 29 8.20 29.63 17.94
N GLY A 30 8.39 29.10 19.16
CA GLY A 30 7.52 29.37 20.30
C GLY A 30 6.14 28.71 20.22
N ARG A 31 5.88 27.95 19.15
CA ARG A 31 4.59 27.27 18.92
C ARG A 31 4.54 25.96 19.70
N ARG A 32 3.43 25.71 20.39
CA ARG A 32 3.15 24.44 21.05
C ARG A 32 2.33 23.57 20.11
N LEU A 33 2.88 22.41 19.75
CA LEU A 33 2.15 21.35 19.06
C LEU A 33 1.82 20.25 20.06
N ASP A 34 0.66 19.63 19.92
CA ASP A 34 0.40 18.30 20.45
C ASP A 34 1.04 17.23 19.54
N SER A 35 1.02 15.97 19.99
CA SER A 35 1.68 14.88 19.28
C SER A 35 1.04 14.58 17.91
N ASP A 36 -0.29 14.68 17.78
CA ASP A 36 -0.99 14.47 16.50
C ASP A 36 -0.67 15.58 15.50
N SER A 37 -0.74 16.85 15.93
CA SER A 37 -0.39 18.00 15.10
C SER A 37 1.07 17.94 14.63
N ALA A 38 1.99 17.56 15.53
CA ALA A 38 3.41 17.39 15.18
C ALA A 38 3.61 16.26 14.16
N ALA A 39 2.90 15.14 14.30
CA ALA A 39 2.96 14.04 13.35
C ALA A 39 2.43 14.44 11.96
N LEU A 40 1.30 15.16 11.90
CA LEU A 40 0.73 15.63 10.64
C LEU A 40 1.65 16.61 9.91
N GLU A 41 2.24 17.58 10.64
CA GLU A 41 3.21 18.50 10.05
C GLU A 41 4.48 17.76 9.60
N TRP A 42 4.98 16.81 10.40
CA TRP A 42 6.14 16.00 10.05
C TRP A 42 5.92 15.20 8.76
N ILE A 43 4.80 14.49 8.65
CA ILE A 43 4.45 13.72 7.45
C ILE A 43 4.36 14.66 6.24
N SER A 44 3.67 15.79 6.37
CA SER A 44 3.48 16.74 5.27
C SER A 44 4.81 17.31 4.75
N ARG A 45 5.83 17.47 5.62
CA ARG A 45 7.13 18.04 5.26
C ARG A 45 8.15 17.02 4.79
N TYR A 46 8.11 15.80 5.33
CA TYR A 46 9.21 14.83 5.16
C TYR A 46 8.80 13.53 4.48
N ALA A 47 7.51 13.27 4.22
CA ALA A 47 7.06 12.02 3.61
C ALA A 47 7.63 11.77 2.20
N GLU A 48 7.93 12.82 1.44
CA GLU A 48 8.58 12.70 0.11
C GLU A 48 9.98 12.08 0.18
N HIS A 49 10.63 12.15 1.34
CA HIS A 49 11.94 11.55 1.57
C HIS A 49 11.85 10.08 1.96
N PHE A 50 10.64 9.55 2.18
CA PHE A 50 10.49 8.13 2.41
C PHE A 50 10.74 7.35 1.11
N PRO A 51 11.52 6.25 1.18
CA PRO A 51 11.74 5.41 0.03
C PRO A 51 10.41 4.92 -0.54
N SER A 52 10.27 4.95 -1.87
CA SER A 52 9.09 4.40 -2.54
C SER A 52 8.88 2.93 -2.12
N PRO A 53 7.63 2.45 -1.99
CA PRO A 53 7.35 1.04 -1.73
C PRO A 53 8.12 0.06 -2.62
N ASP A 54 8.44 0.45 -3.86
CA ASP A 54 9.22 -0.37 -4.81
C ASP A 54 10.68 -0.57 -4.40
N GLN A 55 11.21 0.34 -3.57
CA GLN A 55 12.57 0.30 -3.05
C GLN A 55 12.70 -0.60 -1.82
N PHE A 56 11.58 -1.06 -1.25
CA PHE A 56 11.59 -2.13 -0.27
C PHE A 56 11.49 -3.45 -1.04
N PRO A 57 12.62 -4.16 -1.29
CA PRO A 57 12.53 -5.50 -1.82
C PRO A 57 11.65 -6.29 -0.86
N ARG A 58 10.49 -6.76 -1.35
CA ARG A 58 9.71 -7.76 -0.62
C ARG A 58 10.67 -8.90 -0.39
N GLN A 59 11.13 -9.06 0.85
CA GLN A 59 11.88 -10.23 1.24
C GLN A 59 10.91 -11.40 1.12
N ARG A 60 10.83 -12.00 -0.08
CA ARG A 60 10.32 -13.35 -0.21
C ARG A 60 11.33 -14.18 0.56
N PRO A 61 10.95 -14.87 1.65
CA PRO A 61 11.84 -15.85 2.23
C PRO A 61 12.24 -16.78 1.10
N SER A 62 13.55 -16.91 0.89
CA SER A 62 14.11 -17.78 -0.15
C SER A 62 13.58 -19.18 0.09
N ALA A 63 12.71 -19.65 -0.79
CA ALA A 63 12.27 -21.04 -0.80
C ALA A 63 13.45 -21.88 -1.33
N SER A 64 14.38 -22.21 -0.45
CA SER A 64 15.43 -23.21 -0.65
C SER A 64 15.77 -23.77 0.74
N GLY A 65 15.37 -24.97 1.13
CA GLY A 65 14.68 -25.99 0.37
C GLY A 65 14.11 -27.11 1.24
N ARG A 66 12.97 -27.63 0.79
CA ARG A 66 12.71 -29.06 0.57
C ARG A 66 11.49 -29.07 -0.36
N GLY A 67 11.63 -29.70 -1.53
CA GLY A 67 10.58 -29.71 -2.55
C GLY A 67 9.27 -30.27 -2.02
N CYS A 68 8.23 -29.44 -1.98
CA CYS A 68 6.86 -29.94 -2.03
C CYS A 68 6.51 -30.12 -3.52
N PRO A 69 6.03 -31.30 -3.95
CA PRO A 69 5.56 -31.47 -5.32
C PRO A 69 4.40 -30.50 -5.54
N GLN A 70 4.47 -29.71 -6.61
CA GLN A 70 3.40 -28.81 -7.01
C GLN A 70 2.18 -29.67 -7.41
N PRO A 71 1.01 -29.57 -6.75
CA PRO A 71 -0.22 -30.03 -7.38
C PRO A 71 -0.45 -29.13 -8.59
N GLY A 72 -0.64 -29.78 -9.74
CA GLY A 72 -0.50 -29.19 -11.07
C GLY A 72 -1.23 -27.87 -11.27
N SER A 73 -0.63 -27.05 -12.13
CA SER A 73 -1.27 -25.90 -12.76
C SER A 73 -2.59 -26.32 -13.40
N VAL A 74 -3.70 -26.23 -12.66
CA VAL A 74 -5.01 -26.11 -13.29
C VAL A 74 -5.03 -24.74 -13.92
N GLY A 75 -4.83 -24.72 -15.24
CA GLY A 75 -4.94 -23.52 -16.04
C GLY A 75 -6.29 -22.87 -15.78
N LEU A 76 -6.26 -21.66 -15.22
CA LEU A 76 -7.43 -20.82 -15.15
C LEU A 76 -7.68 -20.33 -16.58
N GLN A 77 -8.40 -21.12 -17.37
CA GLN A 77 -8.84 -20.70 -18.69
C GLN A 77 -9.67 -19.42 -18.50
N PRO A 78 -9.39 -18.33 -19.22
CA PRO A 78 -10.26 -17.16 -19.19
C PRO A 78 -11.63 -17.61 -19.67
N ARG A 79 -12.67 -17.44 -18.83
CA ARG A 79 -14.06 -17.66 -19.26
C ARG A 79 -14.30 -16.81 -20.48
N THR A 80 -14.44 -17.44 -21.64
CA THR A 80 -14.97 -16.81 -22.84
C THR A 80 -16.43 -16.47 -22.54
N VAL A 81 -16.75 -15.20 -22.37
CA VAL A 81 -18.14 -14.74 -22.38
C VAL A 81 -18.64 -14.85 -23.83
N PRO A 82 -19.68 -15.64 -24.11
CA PRO A 82 -20.27 -15.61 -25.45
C PRO A 82 -20.91 -14.23 -25.67
N ALA A 83 -20.55 -13.62 -26.81
CA ALA A 83 -21.11 -12.36 -27.26
C ALA A 83 -22.65 -12.48 -27.40
N PRO A 84 -23.42 -11.43 -27.09
CA PRO A 84 -24.86 -11.49 -27.27
C PRO A 84 -25.20 -11.64 -28.75
N GLU A 85 -25.94 -12.71 -29.06
CA GLU A 85 -26.48 -13.00 -30.38
C GLU A 85 -27.32 -11.81 -30.84
N ARG A 86 -26.93 -11.23 -31.96
CA ARG A 86 -27.56 -10.07 -32.58
C ARG A 86 -28.90 -10.53 -33.15
N ALA A 87 -30.00 -10.30 -32.43
CA ALA A 87 -31.34 -10.56 -32.93
C ALA A 87 -31.61 -9.74 -34.23
N PRO A 88 -32.26 -10.33 -35.25
CA PRO A 88 -32.39 -9.70 -36.55
C PRO A 88 -33.40 -8.53 -36.52
N ARG A 89 -33.02 -7.45 -37.18
CA ARG A 89 -33.85 -6.29 -37.48
C ARG A 89 -34.72 -6.58 -38.71
N ALA A 90 -36.03 -6.65 -38.53
CA ALA A 90 -37.10 -6.40 -39.51
C ALA A 90 -38.42 -6.84 -38.87
N ALA A 91 -39.61 -6.29 -39.13
CA ALA A 91 -40.12 -5.10 -39.78
C ALA A 91 -41.66 -5.20 -39.63
N ARG A 92 -42.38 -4.11 -39.92
CA ARG A 92 -43.83 -4.03 -40.22
C ARG A 92 -44.77 -4.00 -39.01
N GLU A 93 -45.41 -2.87 -38.74
CA GLU A 93 -46.55 -2.23 -39.43
C GLU A 93 -47.91 -2.78 -38.97
N ALA A 94 -48.84 -1.85 -38.77
CA ALA A 94 -50.30 -2.01 -38.76
C ALA A 94 -50.90 -2.74 -37.55
N ALA A 95 -52.08 -2.45 -37.03
CA ALA A 95 -53.09 -1.40 -37.18
C ALA A 95 -54.20 -1.79 -36.20
N GLY A 96 -55.04 -0.83 -35.77
CA GLY A 96 -56.33 -1.10 -35.12
C GLY A 96 -56.46 -0.48 -33.75
#